data_AF-A0A8T4V3D0-F1
#
_entry.id   AF-A0A8T4V3D0-F1
#
_cell.length_a   1.000
_cell.length_b   1.000
_cell.length_c   1.000
_cell.angle_alpha   90.00
_cell.angle_beta   90.00
_cell.angle_gamma   90.00
#
_symmetry.space_group_name_H-M   'P 1'
#
loop_
_entity.id
_entity.type
_entity.pdbx_description
1 polymer ?
#
loop_
_entity_poly.entity_id
_entity_poly.type
_entity_poly.pdbx_seq_one_letter_code
_entity_poly.pdbx_strand_id
1 'polypeptide(L)'
;MKKTISIALSLLIIISILPFAYAENIEIESDTRVLTDSETNTELGASVEVSTDDNERGSREENKGRKRAETKIKSNIEIKNLMKERIESRKNLLHESRKDFLDLKKDLKSCRGKDNDKCDQLRIDVQLKSKEYMLGAAMRIIETLELAKEKLEETNINAEVKTGLLSRLETDIKAMNDVKIKIQGINESEPSKEQVKDVAEDLKSEWKRSQRTLLVINYVLVDLKANNILEKSEKLKERLNKIIESLESKGELTAEIKLKVDELNIHLNKAKEKREEALKIFAEVPVVHDTEDQEVWKNTKEGHKLHKEAREELRKAHKLLIEIVRLIKGTDNLTVIAESNTEVNVEESA
;
A
#
# COMPACT_ATOMS: atom_id res chain seq x y z
N MET A 1 -5.52 -49.67 12.95
CA MET A 1 -6.28 -48.41 13.13
C MET A 1 -5.44 -47.40 13.90
N LYS A 2 -4.71 -46.51 13.21
CA LYS A 2 -4.04 -45.28 13.77
C LYS A 2 -3.25 -44.45 12.72
N LYS A 3 -3.56 -44.57 11.41
CA LYS A 3 -2.89 -43.78 10.33
C LYS A 3 -3.85 -43.07 9.36
N THR A 4 -5.13 -42.95 9.71
CA THR A 4 -6.15 -42.36 8.82
C THR A 4 -6.67 -40.99 9.29
N ILE A 5 -6.13 -40.44 10.38
CA ILE A 5 -6.59 -39.16 10.94
C ILE A 5 -5.69 -37.97 10.53
N SER A 6 -4.47 -38.22 10.03
CA SER A 6 -3.56 -37.14 9.61
C SER A 6 -3.80 -36.61 8.18
N ILE A 7 -4.64 -37.25 7.38
CA ILE A 7 -4.91 -36.90 5.97
C ILE A 7 -6.17 -36.01 5.84
N ALA A 8 -6.96 -35.90 6.90
CA ALA A 8 -8.15 -35.04 6.94
C ALA A 8 -7.83 -33.54 7.19
N LEU A 9 -6.59 -33.20 7.58
CA LEU A 9 -6.17 -31.84 7.91
C LEU A 9 -5.39 -31.14 6.78
N SER A 10 -4.73 -31.87 5.88
CA SER A 10 -3.93 -31.28 4.80
C SER A 10 -4.77 -30.70 3.65
N LEU A 11 -6.01 -31.18 3.47
CA LEU A 11 -6.99 -30.64 2.50
C LEU A 11 -7.93 -29.57 3.09
N LEU A 12 -7.78 -29.26 4.37
CA LEU A 12 -8.50 -28.21 5.10
C LEU A 12 -7.72 -26.87 5.14
N ILE A 13 -6.49 -26.82 4.62
CA ILE A 13 -5.63 -25.62 4.66
C ILE A 13 -5.82 -24.71 3.42
N ILE A 14 -6.60 -25.13 2.41
CA ILE A 14 -7.09 -24.20 1.37
C ILE A 14 -8.27 -23.34 1.91
N ILE A 15 -8.76 -23.65 3.13
CA ILE A 15 -9.91 -22.95 3.74
C ILE A 15 -9.50 -21.69 4.53
N SER A 16 -8.21 -21.35 4.67
CA SER A 16 -7.77 -20.27 5.58
C SER A 16 -6.93 -19.12 4.98
N ILE A 17 -6.82 -18.96 3.65
CA ILE A 17 -6.10 -17.79 3.09
C ILE A 17 -7.05 -16.67 2.69
N LEU A 18 -7.84 -16.22 3.66
CA LEU A 18 -8.24 -14.83 3.84
C LEU A 18 -8.48 -14.64 5.35
N PRO A 19 -7.50 -14.18 6.15
CA PRO A 19 -7.83 -13.09 7.03
C PRO A 19 -8.24 -11.92 6.14
N PHE A 20 -9.48 -11.48 6.34
CA PHE A 20 -10.13 -10.31 5.76
C PHE A 20 -9.32 -8.99 5.92
N ALA A 21 -8.16 -9.01 6.59
CA ALA A 21 -7.33 -7.84 6.92
C ALA A 21 -6.52 -7.22 5.76
N TYR A 22 -6.48 -7.83 4.57
CA TYR A 22 -5.72 -7.28 3.42
C TYR A 22 -6.59 -6.63 2.33
N ALA A 23 -7.93 -6.73 2.42
CA ALA A 23 -8.84 -5.97 1.56
C ALA A 23 -9.38 -4.71 2.25
N GLU A 24 -9.40 -4.67 3.59
CA GLU A 24 -9.97 -3.55 4.37
C GLU A 24 -8.99 -2.37 4.54
N ASN A 25 -7.69 -2.57 4.32
CA ASN A 25 -6.70 -1.46 4.27
C ASN A 25 -6.44 -0.93 2.84
N ILE A 26 -7.25 -1.35 1.86
CA ILE A 26 -7.41 -0.64 0.57
C ILE A 26 -8.83 -0.06 0.51
N GLU A 27 -9.42 0.28 1.65
CA GLU A 27 -10.25 1.48 1.68
C GLU A 27 -9.31 2.66 1.49
N ILE A 28 -9.26 3.15 0.26
CA ILE A 28 -8.99 4.56 0.03
C ILE A 28 -10.21 5.27 0.59
N GLU A 29 -10.24 5.42 1.91
CA GLU A 29 -10.96 6.48 2.58
C GLU A 29 -10.19 7.76 2.20
N SER A 30 -10.44 8.21 0.98
CA SER A 30 -10.10 9.56 0.58
C SER A 30 -11.14 10.47 1.22
N ASP A 31 -11.03 10.64 2.54
CA ASP A 31 -11.47 11.88 3.17
C ASP A 31 -10.40 12.94 2.86
N THR A 32 -10.22 13.16 1.55
CA THR A 32 -9.50 14.30 1.02
C THR A 32 -10.57 15.34 0.77
N ARG A 33 -10.98 16.04 1.84
CA ARG A 33 -11.49 17.39 1.67
C ARG A 33 -10.36 18.17 1.01
N VAL A 34 -10.50 18.35 -0.29
CA VAL A 34 -9.80 19.38 -1.05
C VAL A 34 -10.27 20.70 -0.45
N LEU A 35 -9.55 21.19 0.55
CA LEU A 35 -9.56 22.60 0.92
C LEU A 35 -8.81 23.32 -0.21
N THR A 36 -9.54 23.67 -1.26
CA THR A 36 -9.13 24.77 -2.13
C THR A 36 -9.34 26.05 -1.34
N ASP A 37 -8.26 26.78 -1.14
CA ASP A 37 -8.19 28.07 -0.48
C ASP A 37 -9.38 28.97 -0.87
N SER A 38 -10.17 29.29 0.15
CA SER A 38 -11.12 30.38 0.14
C SER A 38 -10.34 31.70 0.18
N GLU A 39 -10.80 32.63 -0.63
CA GLU A 39 -10.40 34.03 -0.73
C GLU A 39 -10.09 34.66 0.63
N THR A 40 -8.96 35.36 0.72
CA THR A 40 -8.83 36.52 1.61
C THR A 40 -8.32 37.71 0.80
N ASN A 41 -9.27 38.49 0.30
CA ASN A 41 -9.05 39.90 0.01
C ASN A 41 -8.54 40.58 1.29
N THR A 42 -7.31 41.07 1.25
CA THR A 42 -6.82 42.04 2.24
C THR A 42 -6.50 43.33 1.48
N GLU A 43 -7.53 44.15 1.26
CA GLU A 43 -7.33 45.56 0.95
C GLU A 43 -7.14 46.32 2.29
N LEU A 44 -5.88 46.61 2.63
CA LEU A 44 -5.55 47.75 3.47
C LEU A 44 -4.99 48.83 2.55
N GLY A 45 -5.66 49.98 2.52
CA GLY A 45 -5.40 51.07 1.60
C GLY A 45 -3.97 51.60 1.66
N ALA A 46 -3.37 51.70 0.47
CA ALA A 46 -2.35 52.68 0.16
C ALA A 46 -2.59 53.10 -1.30
N SER A 47 -3.14 54.30 -1.48
CA SER A 47 -3.37 54.95 -2.76
C SER A 47 -2.06 55.18 -3.50
N VAL A 48 -1.84 54.46 -4.60
CA VAL A 48 -0.91 54.84 -5.67
C VAL A 48 -1.60 54.53 -7.00
N GLU A 49 -1.99 55.58 -7.73
CA GLU A 49 -2.49 55.46 -9.09
C GLU A 49 -1.40 54.89 -10.01
N VAL A 50 -1.59 53.68 -10.52
CA VAL A 50 -0.85 53.17 -11.67
C VAL A 50 -1.81 52.42 -12.61
N SER A 51 -1.70 52.79 -13.87
CA SER A 51 -2.48 52.45 -15.06
C SER A 51 -2.86 50.98 -15.25
N THR A 52 -4.13 50.78 -15.63
CA THR A 52 -4.75 49.56 -16.14
C THR A 52 -4.24 49.21 -17.53
N ASP A 53 -3.43 48.15 -17.69
CA ASP A 53 -3.39 47.39 -18.96
C ASP A 53 -2.76 45.97 -18.92
N ASP A 54 -2.36 45.43 -17.76
CA ASP A 54 -1.66 44.12 -17.70
C ASP A 54 -2.47 42.94 -17.12
N ASN A 55 -3.76 43.12 -16.78
CA ASN A 55 -4.50 42.14 -15.97
C ASN A 55 -5.23 41.02 -16.76
N GLU A 56 -5.25 41.05 -18.10
CA GLU A 56 -5.98 40.04 -18.89
C GLU A 56 -5.15 38.81 -19.31
N ARG A 57 -3.81 38.89 -19.25
CA ARG A 57 -2.94 37.76 -19.65
C ARG A 57 -2.77 36.69 -18.57
N GLY A 58 -2.71 37.07 -17.30
CA GLY A 58 -2.56 36.13 -16.17
C GLY A 58 -3.78 35.22 -15.96
N SER A 59 -4.99 35.81 -16.01
CA SER A 59 -6.28 35.09 -15.84
C SER A 59 -6.52 33.99 -16.89
N ARG A 60 -5.94 34.13 -18.09
CA ARG A 60 -6.14 33.20 -19.21
C ARG A 60 -5.22 31.98 -19.17
N GLU A 61 -4.02 32.12 -18.59
CA GLU A 61 -3.11 31.00 -18.35
C GLU A 61 -3.50 30.19 -17.11
N GLU A 62 -3.95 30.86 -16.05
CA GLU A 62 -4.43 30.22 -14.82
C GLU A 62 -5.71 29.39 -15.06
N ASN A 63 -6.64 29.90 -15.88
CA ASN A 63 -7.81 29.13 -16.34
C ASN A 63 -7.47 27.93 -17.23
N LYS A 64 -6.39 28.00 -18.02
CA LYS A 64 -5.92 26.85 -18.82
C LYS A 64 -5.25 25.79 -17.95
N GLY A 65 -4.49 26.19 -16.94
CA GLY A 65 -3.91 25.29 -15.94
C GLY A 65 -4.97 24.55 -15.14
N ARG A 66 -5.99 25.28 -14.67
CA ARG A 66 -7.13 24.73 -13.92
C ARG A 66 -7.97 23.74 -14.74
N LYS A 67 -8.31 24.08 -15.99
CA LYS A 67 -9.00 23.14 -16.90
C LYS A 67 -8.18 21.88 -17.21
N ARG A 68 -6.85 22.00 -17.37
CA ARG A 68 -5.98 20.83 -17.58
C ARG A 68 -5.90 19.95 -16.33
N ALA A 69 -5.86 20.55 -15.14
CA ALA A 69 -5.90 19.83 -13.87
C ALA A 69 -7.26 19.13 -13.67
N GLU A 70 -8.37 19.79 -13.94
CA GLU A 70 -9.72 19.21 -13.86
C GLU A 70 -9.91 18.04 -14.85
N THR A 71 -9.42 18.16 -16.08
CA THR A 71 -9.47 17.06 -17.05
C THR A 71 -8.62 15.87 -16.60
N LYS A 72 -7.42 16.11 -16.04
CA LYS A 72 -6.54 15.05 -15.53
C LYS A 72 -7.11 14.38 -14.27
N ILE A 73 -7.79 15.13 -13.41
CA ILE A 73 -8.51 14.60 -12.25
C ILE A 73 -9.68 13.73 -12.70
N LYS A 74 -10.48 14.19 -13.66
CA LYS A 74 -11.61 13.41 -14.20
C LYS A 74 -11.14 12.11 -14.86
N SER A 75 -10.10 12.16 -15.70
CA SER A 75 -9.54 10.95 -16.32
C SER A 75 -9.00 9.97 -15.28
N ASN A 76 -8.35 10.46 -14.22
CA ASN A 76 -7.85 9.60 -13.16
C ASN A 76 -8.98 8.98 -12.31
N ILE A 77 -10.08 9.70 -12.09
CA ILE A 77 -11.28 9.18 -11.41
C ILE A 77 -11.93 8.08 -12.26
N GLU A 78 -12.04 8.30 -13.57
CA GLU A 78 -12.64 7.32 -14.50
C GLU A 78 -11.80 6.04 -14.58
N ILE A 79 -10.48 6.15 -14.71
CA ILE A 79 -9.55 5.02 -14.67
C ILE A 79 -9.68 4.28 -13.33
N LYS A 80 -9.73 5.01 -12.21
CA LYS A 80 -9.89 4.43 -10.87
C LYS A 80 -11.21 3.68 -10.73
N ASN A 81 -12.30 4.20 -11.28
CA ASN A 81 -13.62 3.55 -11.24
C ASN A 81 -13.64 2.28 -12.10
N LEU A 82 -13.11 2.32 -13.33
CA LEU A 82 -12.98 1.14 -14.18
C LEU A 82 -12.12 0.06 -13.52
N MET A 83 -11.04 0.45 -12.84
CA MET A 83 -10.19 -0.47 -12.08
C MET A 83 -10.95 -1.09 -10.90
N LYS A 84 -11.73 -0.30 -10.15
CA LYS A 84 -12.58 -0.78 -9.06
C LYS A 84 -13.63 -1.76 -9.55
N GLU A 85 -14.34 -1.45 -10.62
CA GLU A 85 -15.35 -2.33 -11.23
C GLU A 85 -14.74 -3.66 -11.68
N ARG A 86 -13.58 -3.61 -12.33
CA ARG A 86 -12.85 -4.81 -12.73
C ARG A 86 -12.42 -5.67 -11.54
N ILE A 87 -11.88 -5.04 -10.49
CA ILE A 87 -11.47 -5.73 -9.26
C ILE A 87 -12.67 -6.38 -8.56
N GLU A 88 -13.81 -5.67 -8.47
CA GLU A 88 -15.02 -6.16 -7.81
C GLU A 88 -15.68 -7.28 -8.61
N SER A 89 -15.78 -7.13 -9.93
CA SER A 89 -16.28 -8.19 -10.83
C SER A 89 -15.45 -9.47 -10.67
N ARG A 90 -14.11 -9.37 -10.68
CA ARG A 90 -13.22 -10.53 -10.50
C ARG A 90 -13.31 -11.13 -9.10
N LYS A 91 -13.52 -10.31 -8.07
CA LYS A 91 -13.74 -10.77 -6.70
C LYS A 91 -15.03 -11.58 -6.60
N ASN A 92 -16.11 -11.12 -7.21
CA ASN A 92 -17.40 -11.81 -7.22
C ASN A 92 -17.31 -13.13 -7.98
N LEU A 93 -16.68 -13.15 -9.16
CA LEU A 93 -16.44 -14.38 -9.91
C LEU A 93 -15.61 -15.41 -9.14
N LEU A 94 -14.58 -14.96 -8.42
CA LEU A 94 -13.77 -15.84 -7.57
C LEU A 94 -14.59 -16.37 -6.37
N HIS A 95 -15.45 -15.53 -5.79
CA HIS A 95 -16.32 -15.92 -4.69
C HIS A 95 -17.34 -16.97 -5.11
N GLU A 96 -17.99 -16.77 -6.27
CA GLU A 96 -18.97 -17.70 -6.84
C GLU A 96 -18.32 -19.03 -7.21
N SER A 97 -17.21 -19.03 -7.94
CA SER A 97 -16.47 -20.26 -8.29
C SER A 97 -16.01 -21.04 -7.05
N ARG A 98 -15.60 -20.34 -5.98
CA ARG A 98 -15.28 -20.96 -4.69
C ARG A 98 -16.50 -21.64 -4.07
N LYS A 99 -17.64 -20.95 -4.07
CA LYS A 99 -18.88 -21.47 -3.49
C LYS A 99 -19.32 -22.73 -4.24
N ASP A 100 -19.39 -22.66 -5.56
CA ASP A 100 -19.74 -23.80 -6.42
C ASP A 100 -18.84 -25.02 -6.15
N PHE A 101 -17.53 -24.80 -6.11
CA PHE A 101 -16.57 -25.85 -5.79
C PHE A 101 -16.80 -26.48 -4.41
N LEU A 102 -17.04 -25.65 -3.38
CA LEU A 102 -17.26 -26.13 -2.02
C LEU A 102 -18.57 -26.91 -1.88
N ASP A 103 -19.63 -26.46 -2.55
CA ASP A 103 -20.93 -27.12 -2.56
C ASP A 103 -20.83 -28.49 -3.26
N LEU A 104 -20.24 -28.57 -4.46
CA LEU A 104 -20.02 -29.86 -5.13
C LEU A 104 -19.12 -30.80 -4.34
N LYS A 105 -18.08 -30.27 -3.67
CA LYS A 105 -17.19 -31.06 -2.81
C LYS A 105 -17.94 -31.61 -1.59
N LYS A 106 -18.92 -30.88 -1.07
CA LYS A 106 -19.79 -31.36 0.01
C LYS A 106 -20.67 -32.51 -0.49
N ASP A 107 -21.24 -32.38 -1.67
CA ASP A 107 -22.08 -33.41 -2.29
C ASP A 107 -21.28 -34.67 -2.63
N LEU A 108 -20.02 -34.52 -3.04
CA LEU A 108 -19.11 -35.64 -3.33
C LEU A 108 -18.88 -36.56 -2.12
N LYS A 109 -19.08 -36.08 -0.89
CA LYS A 109 -19.01 -36.93 0.32
C LYS A 109 -20.03 -38.08 0.26
N SER A 110 -21.18 -37.87 -0.38
CA SER A 110 -22.23 -38.87 -0.53
C SER A 110 -21.85 -40.01 -1.50
N CYS A 111 -20.79 -39.81 -2.29
CA CYS A 111 -20.24 -40.74 -3.28
C CYS A 111 -19.07 -41.60 -2.78
N ARG A 112 -18.82 -41.59 -1.46
CA ARG A 112 -17.76 -42.39 -0.85
C ARG A 112 -18.06 -43.89 -0.99
N GLY A 113 -17.18 -44.60 -1.70
CA GLY A 113 -17.29 -46.05 -1.92
C GLY A 113 -18.45 -46.45 -2.85
N LYS A 114 -18.98 -45.51 -3.63
CA LYS A 114 -20.03 -45.74 -4.62
C LYS A 114 -19.45 -45.50 -6.01
N ASP A 115 -19.55 -46.50 -6.87
CA ASP A 115 -19.16 -46.40 -8.27
C ASP A 115 -20.43 -46.57 -9.11
N ASN A 116 -20.93 -45.43 -9.57
CA ASN A 116 -22.09 -45.30 -10.44
C ASN A 116 -21.97 -43.99 -11.21
N ASP A 117 -22.67 -43.92 -12.35
CA ASP A 117 -22.58 -42.81 -13.30
C ASP A 117 -22.79 -41.43 -12.64
N LYS A 118 -23.70 -41.33 -11.67
CA LYS A 118 -23.95 -40.08 -10.94
C LYS A 118 -22.74 -39.64 -10.12
N CYS A 119 -22.06 -40.59 -9.47
CA CYS A 119 -20.87 -40.31 -8.68
C CYS A 119 -19.64 -40.07 -9.55
N ASP A 120 -19.56 -40.70 -10.72
CA ASP A 120 -18.50 -40.45 -11.70
C ASP A 120 -18.63 -39.05 -12.31
N GLN A 121 -19.84 -38.66 -12.70
CA GLN A 121 -20.11 -37.30 -13.15
C GLN A 121 -19.78 -36.25 -12.08
N LEU A 122 -20.19 -36.49 -10.83
CA LEU A 122 -19.90 -35.55 -9.74
C LEU A 122 -18.38 -35.43 -9.46
N ARG A 123 -17.59 -36.49 -9.67
CA ARG A 123 -16.12 -36.43 -9.56
C ARG A 123 -15.54 -35.53 -10.63
N ILE A 124 -16.01 -35.66 -11.87
CA ILE A 124 -15.62 -34.81 -13.01
C ILE A 124 -15.98 -33.35 -12.73
N ASP A 125 -17.24 -33.08 -12.33
CA ASP A 125 -17.73 -31.73 -12.06
C ASP A 125 -16.90 -31.03 -10.98
N VAL A 126 -16.53 -31.75 -9.91
CA VAL A 126 -15.66 -31.21 -8.85
C VAL A 126 -14.29 -30.82 -9.38
N GLN A 127 -13.71 -31.63 -10.28
CA GLN A 127 -12.39 -31.33 -10.86
C GLN A 127 -12.47 -30.11 -11.79
N LEU A 128 -13.52 -29.98 -12.59
CA LEU A 128 -13.75 -28.82 -13.46
C LEU A 128 -13.98 -27.54 -12.64
N LYS A 129 -14.83 -27.59 -11.59
CA LYS A 129 -15.00 -26.44 -10.69
C LYS A 129 -13.73 -26.10 -9.91
N SER A 130 -12.89 -27.10 -9.60
CA SER A 130 -11.56 -26.84 -9.04
C SER A 130 -10.69 -26.07 -10.02
N LYS A 131 -10.67 -26.46 -11.30
CA LYS A 131 -9.94 -25.76 -12.38
C LYS A 131 -10.41 -24.31 -12.49
N GLU A 132 -11.71 -24.06 -12.56
CA GLU A 132 -12.30 -22.71 -12.62
C GLU A 132 -11.87 -21.84 -11.44
N TYR A 133 -12.01 -22.36 -10.22
CA TYR A 133 -11.64 -21.66 -9.00
C TYR A 133 -10.14 -21.33 -8.96
N MET A 134 -9.27 -22.30 -9.25
CA MET A 134 -7.82 -22.10 -9.28
C MET A 134 -7.41 -21.08 -10.34
N LEU A 135 -8.04 -21.11 -11.52
CA LEU A 135 -7.75 -20.16 -12.59
C LEU A 135 -8.10 -18.72 -12.16
N GLY A 136 -9.28 -18.53 -11.57
CA GLY A 136 -9.70 -17.25 -11.02
C GLY A 136 -8.74 -16.75 -9.93
N ALA A 137 -8.29 -17.65 -9.05
CA ALA A 137 -7.33 -17.32 -8.00
C ALA A 137 -5.98 -16.88 -8.58
N ALA A 138 -5.40 -17.66 -9.50
CA ALA A 138 -4.13 -17.34 -10.15
C ALA A 138 -4.18 -15.99 -10.88
N MET A 139 -5.27 -15.71 -11.62
CA MET A 139 -5.46 -14.43 -12.30
C MET A 139 -5.51 -13.24 -11.33
N ARG A 140 -6.19 -13.39 -10.19
CA ARG A 140 -6.26 -12.34 -9.16
C ARG A 140 -4.90 -12.11 -8.50
N ILE A 141 -4.14 -13.18 -8.26
CA ILE A 141 -2.79 -13.07 -7.69
C ILE A 141 -1.86 -12.33 -8.67
N ILE A 142 -1.89 -12.68 -9.96
CA ILE A 142 -1.12 -11.99 -11.01
C ILE A 142 -1.45 -10.50 -11.04
N GLU A 143 -2.74 -10.14 -11.07
CA GLU A 143 -3.18 -8.73 -11.08
C GLU A 143 -2.72 -7.97 -9.83
N THR A 144 -2.71 -8.63 -8.67
CA THR A 144 -2.20 -8.03 -7.42
C THR A 144 -0.69 -7.79 -7.48
N LEU A 145 0.07 -8.73 -8.02
CA LEU A 145 1.52 -8.60 -8.20
C LEU A 145 1.86 -7.52 -9.23
N GLU A 146 1.14 -7.44 -10.34
CA GLU A 146 1.29 -6.39 -11.36
C GLU A 146 1.00 -5.01 -10.78
N LEU A 147 -0.07 -4.86 -9.99
CA LEU A 147 -0.38 -3.61 -9.27
C LEU A 147 0.71 -3.22 -8.28
N ALA A 148 1.30 -4.19 -7.57
CA ALA A 148 2.42 -3.93 -6.67
C ALA A 148 3.67 -3.49 -7.45
N LYS A 149 3.91 -4.08 -8.64
CA LYS A 149 5.00 -3.71 -9.56
C LYS A 149 4.84 -2.27 -10.04
N GLU A 150 3.69 -1.92 -10.60
CA GLU A 150 3.39 -0.56 -11.08
C GLU A 150 3.60 0.48 -9.97
N LYS A 151 3.00 0.24 -8.79
CA LYS A 151 3.17 1.13 -7.63
C LYS A 151 4.62 1.29 -7.22
N LEU A 152 5.42 0.22 -7.27
CA LEU A 152 6.83 0.25 -6.92
C LEU A 152 7.66 0.99 -7.98
N GLU A 153 7.33 0.86 -9.26
CA GLU A 153 7.97 1.57 -10.37
C GLU A 153 7.79 3.10 -10.27
N GLU A 154 6.67 3.57 -9.75
CA GLU A 154 6.42 5.01 -9.53
C GLU A 154 7.22 5.59 -8.35
N THR A 155 7.85 4.75 -7.52
CA THR A 155 8.52 5.21 -6.30
C THR A 155 9.91 5.77 -6.57
N ASN A 156 10.30 6.74 -5.74
CA ASN A 156 11.65 7.30 -5.70
C ASN A 156 12.42 6.79 -4.46
N ILE A 157 12.58 5.47 -4.37
CA ILE A 157 13.45 4.83 -3.35
C ILE A 157 14.84 4.56 -3.94
N ASN A 158 15.76 4.10 -3.08
CA ASN A 158 17.09 3.64 -3.49
C ASN A 158 17.01 2.67 -4.68
N ALA A 159 17.82 2.92 -5.71
CA ALA A 159 17.77 2.19 -6.99
C ALA A 159 18.09 0.70 -6.85
N GLU A 160 19.01 0.32 -5.96
CA GLU A 160 19.38 -1.07 -5.69
C GLU A 160 18.21 -1.82 -5.04
N VAL A 161 17.62 -1.22 -3.99
CA VAL A 161 16.42 -1.77 -3.31
C VAL A 161 15.26 -1.93 -4.29
N LYS A 162 14.99 -0.89 -5.09
CA LYS A 162 13.92 -0.92 -6.10
C LYS A 162 14.12 -2.04 -7.11
N THR A 163 15.34 -2.17 -7.64
CA THR A 163 15.69 -3.20 -8.62
C THR A 163 15.51 -4.61 -8.04
N GLY A 164 15.96 -4.83 -6.80
CA GLY A 164 15.81 -6.11 -6.11
C GLY A 164 14.34 -6.51 -5.89
N LEU A 165 13.50 -5.56 -5.46
CA LEU A 165 12.08 -5.81 -5.24
C LEU A 165 11.29 -6.01 -6.55
N LEU A 166 11.61 -5.26 -7.61
CA LEU A 166 11.02 -5.46 -8.94
C LEU A 166 11.37 -6.84 -9.51
N SER A 167 12.63 -7.28 -9.36
CA SER A 167 13.05 -8.62 -9.80
C SER A 167 12.29 -9.74 -9.08
N ARG A 168 12.00 -9.58 -7.78
CA ARG A 168 11.16 -10.53 -7.02
C ARG A 168 9.75 -10.61 -7.59
N LEU A 169 9.11 -9.47 -7.82
CA LEU A 169 7.77 -9.42 -8.43
C LEU A 169 7.73 -10.07 -9.81
N GLU A 170 8.72 -9.81 -10.67
CA GLU A 170 8.79 -10.42 -12.00
C GLU A 170 8.92 -11.95 -11.90
N THR A 171 9.70 -12.42 -10.94
CA THR A 171 9.85 -13.86 -10.70
C THR A 171 8.53 -14.48 -10.21
N ASP A 172 7.83 -13.82 -9.29
CA ASP A 172 6.55 -14.31 -8.76
C ASP A 172 5.43 -14.27 -9.83
N ILE A 173 5.39 -13.21 -10.65
CA ILE A 173 4.47 -13.08 -11.79
C ILE A 173 4.72 -14.20 -12.79
N LYS A 174 5.98 -14.48 -13.13
CA LYS A 174 6.34 -15.58 -14.04
C LYS A 174 5.89 -16.93 -13.47
N ALA A 175 6.24 -17.23 -12.22
CA ALA A 175 5.87 -18.49 -11.59
C ALA A 175 4.34 -18.68 -11.51
N MET A 176 3.59 -17.62 -11.18
CA MET A 176 2.13 -17.67 -11.17
C MET A 176 1.52 -17.84 -12.56
N ASN A 177 2.13 -17.27 -13.61
CA ASN A 177 1.74 -17.52 -15.00
C ASN A 177 2.02 -18.97 -15.42
N ASP A 178 3.15 -19.55 -14.99
CA ASP A 178 3.45 -20.97 -15.25
C ASP A 178 2.41 -21.89 -14.58
N VAL A 179 2.01 -21.58 -13.33
CA VAL A 179 0.90 -22.28 -12.65
C VAL A 179 -0.42 -22.11 -13.41
N LYS A 180 -0.74 -20.89 -13.86
CA LYS A 180 -1.93 -20.61 -14.67
C LYS A 180 -1.97 -21.48 -15.93
N ILE A 181 -0.85 -21.61 -16.64
CA ILE A 181 -0.74 -22.48 -17.83
C ILE A 181 -1.01 -23.95 -17.46
N LYS A 182 -0.44 -24.43 -16.35
CA LYS A 182 -0.72 -25.79 -15.85
C LYS A 182 -2.20 -26.01 -15.53
N ILE A 183 -2.88 -25.03 -14.92
CA ILE A 183 -4.33 -25.07 -14.65
C ILE A 183 -5.10 -25.17 -15.97
N GLN A 184 -4.75 -24.35 -16.96
CA GLN A 184 -5.41 -24.35 -18.28
C GLN A 184 -5.26 -25.69 -19.00
N GLY A 185 -4.11 -26.36 -18.83
CA GLY A 185 -3.81 -27.67 -19.40
C GLY A 185 -4.54 -28.86 -18.76
N ILE A 186 -5.41 -28.65 -17.77
CA ILE A 186 -6.28 -29.71 -17.22
C ILE A 186 -7.36 -30.05 -18.26
N ASN A 187 -7.44 -31.32 -18.66
CA ASN A 187 -8.40 -31.84 -19.63
C ASN A 187 -9.84 -31.61 -19.15
N GLU A 188 -10.68 -31.05 -20.02
CA GLU A 188 -12.08 -30.70 -19.68
C GLU A 188 -13.03 -31.89 -19.84
N SER A 189 -12.69 -32.84 -20.71
CA SER A 189 -13.52 -34.02 -20.96
C SER A 189 -13.22 -35.13 -19.95
N GLU A 190 -11.98 -35.22 -19.47
CA GLU A 190 -11.54 -36.24 -18.53
C GLU A 190 -10.45 -35.70 -17.60
N PRO A 191 -10.83 -34.86 -16.61
CA PRO A 191 -9.86 -34.27 -15.70
C PRO A 191 -9.25 -35.32 -14.74
N SER A 192 -7.92 -35.32 -14.61
CA SER A 192 -7.23 -36.18 -13.63
C SER A 192 -7.26 -35.55 -12.23
N LYS A 193 -7.61 -36.35 -11.23
CA LYS A 193 -7.63 -35.91 -9.82
C LYS A 193 -6.23 -35.57 -9.32
N GLU A 194 -5.25 -36.40 -9.68
CA GLU A 194 -3.85 -36.25 -9.35
C GLU A 194 -3.31 -34.96 -9.98
N GLN A 195 -3.57 -34.73 -11.27
CA GLN A 195 -3.20 -33.49 -11.95
C GLN A 195 -3.80 -32.25 -11.28
N VAL A 196 -5.09 -32.27 -10.95
CA VAL A 196 -5.77 -31.16 -10.24
C VAL A 196 -5.13 -30.92 -8.87
N LYS A 197 -4.77 -31.98 -8.15
CA LYS A 197 -4.15 -31.89 -6.83
C LYS A 197 -2.76 -31.29 -6.90
N ASP A 198 -1.91 -31.76 -7.82
CA ASP A 198 -0.54 -31.30 -7.95
C ASP A 198 -0.49 -29.82 -8.35
N VAL A 199 -1.35 -29.41 -9.29
CA VAL A 199 -1.48 -28.00 -9.68
C VAL A 199 -2.01 -27.12 -8.53
N ALA A 200 -2.91 -27.64 -7.69
CA ALA A 200 -3.36 -26.92 -6.50
C ALA A 200 -2.25 -26.74 -5.46
N GLU A 201 -1.36 -27.72 -5.32
CA GLU A 201 -0.19 -27.65 -4.45
C GLU A 201 0.84 -26.63 -4.97
N ASP A 202 1.09 -26.62 -6.29
CA ASP A 202 1.92 -25.61 -6.95
C ASP A 202 1.36 -24.20 -6.71
N LEU A 203 0.07 -23.98 -7.01
CA LEU A 203 -0.59 -22.69 -6.79
C LEU A 203 -0.44 -22.20 -5.34
N LYS A 204 -0.62 -23.11 -4.38
CA LYS A 204 -0.49 -22.79 -2.95
C LYS A 204 0.95 -22.41 -2.59
N SER A 205 1.94 -23.13 -3.11
CA SER A 205 3.35 -22.86 -2.86
C SER A 205 3.77 -21.50 -3.41
N GLU A 206 3.43 -21.24 -4.68
CA GLU A 206 3.73 -19.96 -5.34
C GLU A 206 3.00 -18.78 -4.68
N TRP A 207 1.76 -18.99 -4.26
CA TRP A 207 1.02 -17.97 -3.53
C TRP A 207 1.69 -17.60 -2.21
N LYS A 208 2.11 -18.59 -1.40
CA LYS A 208 2.81 -18.31 -0.14
C LYS A 208 4.07 -17.47 -0.36
N ARG A 209 4.85 -17.79 -1.38
CA ARG A 209 6.03 -17.00 -1.74
C ARG A 209 5.64 -15.57 -2.16
N SER A 210 4.66 -15.44 -3.04
CA SER A 210 4.11 -14.15 -3.49
C SER A 210 3.62 -13.29 -2.33
N GLN A 211 2.98 -13.90 -1.31
CA GLN A 211 2.52 -13.19 -0.11
C GLN A 211 3.67 -12.55 0.66
N ARG A 212 4.80 -13.23 0.78
CA ARG A 212 6.00 -12.70 1.46
C ARG A 212 6.57 -11.52 0.69
N THR A 213 6.62 -11.60 -0.65
CA THR A 213 7.04 -10.48 -1.51
C THR A 213 6.12 -9.28 -1.33
N LEU A 214 4.80 -9.50 -1.41
CA LEU A 214 3.80 -8.45 -1.24
C LEU A 214 3.86 -7.80 0.15
N LEU A 215 4.11 -8.59 1.20
CA LEU A 215 4.26 -8.09 2.56
C LEU A 215 5.44 -7.09 2.66
N VAL A 216 6.61 -7.49 2.15
CA VAL A 216 7.81 -6.64 2.13
C VAL A 216 7.55 -5.35 1.36
N ILE A 217 6.97 -5.45 0.16
CA ILE A 217 6.68 -4.28 -0.68
C ILE A 217 5.67 -3.36 0.00
N ASN A 218 4.65 -3.91 0.66
CA ASN A 218 3.68 -3.08 1.38
C ASN A 218 4.35 -2.24 2.48
N TYR A 219 5.31 -2.80 3.22
CA TYR A 219 6.08 -2.02 4.19
C TYR A 219 6.87 -0.89 3.53
N VAL A 220 7.52 -1.14 2.39
CA VAL A 220 8.24 -0.12 1.62
C VAL A 220 7.29 0.97 1.07
N LEU A 221 6.09 0.61 0.64
CA LEU A 221 5.09 1.59 0.19
C LEU A 221 4.55 2.44 1.34
N VAL A 222 4.37 1.84 2.52
CA VAL A 222 3.99 2.57 3.74
C VAL A 222 5.10 3.52 4.18
N ASP A 223 6.35 3.11 4.04
CA ASP A 223 7.52 3.95 4.28
C ASP A 223 7.52 5.20 3.40
N LEU A 224 7.23 5.07 2.11
CA LEU A 224 7.21 6.22 1.20
C LEU A 224 6.25 7.34 1.61
N LYS A 225 5.13 7.00 2.25
CA LYS A 225 4.24 8.01 2.84
C LYS A 225 4.93 8.80 3.94
N ALA A 226 5.74 8.14 4.78
CA ALA A 226 6.57 8.81 5.77
C ALA A 226 7.68 9.65 5.12
N ASN A 227 8.21 9.26 3.96
CA ASN A 227 9.21 10.04 3.23
C ASN A 227 8.69 11.41 2.86
N ASN A 228 7.46 11.46 2.34
CA ASN A 228 6.85 12.71 1.93
C ASN A 228 6.72 13.67 3.12
N ILE A 229 6.47 13.15 4.32
CA ILE A 229 6.45 13.94 5.55
C ILE A 229 7.88 14.43 5.88
N LEU A 230 8.89 13.57 5.77
CA LEU A 230 10.28 13.94 6.00
C LEU A 230 10.76 15.02 5.00
N GLU A 231 10.52 14.85 3.70
CA GLU A 231 10.87 15.85 2.66
C GLU A 231 10.17 17.19 2.88
N LYS A 232 8.89 17.16 3.27
CA LYS A 232 8.17 18.38 3.67
C LYS A 232 8.79 19.03 4.90
N SER A 233 9.23 18.23 5.85
CA SER A 233 9.88 18.71 7.07
C SER A 233 11.27 19.31 6.79
N GLU A 234 12.04 18.74 5.87
CA GLU A 234 13.33 19.30 5.42
C GLU A 234 13.14 20.65 4.71
N LYS A 235 12.17 20.77 3.81
CA LYS A 235 11.81 22.06 3.18
C LYS A 235 11.37 23.10 4.21
N LEU A 236 10.65 22.66 5.24
CA LEU A 236 10.20 23.54 6.32
C LEU A 236 11.35 23.99 7.21
N LYS A 237 12.33 23.10 7.46
CA LYS A 237 13.61 23.44 8.09
C LYS A 237 14.38 24.47 7.27
N GLU A 238 14.46 24.34 5.94
CA GLU A 238 15.13 25.35 5.11
C GLU A 238 14.46 26.73 5.23
N ARG A 239 13.13 26.78 5.28
CA ARG A 239 12.39 28.02 5.52
C ARG A 239 12.66 28.57 6.91
N LEU A 240 12.71 27.70 7.92
CA LEU A 240 13.03 28.07 9.29
C LEU A 240 14.44 28.65 9.42
N ASN A 241 15.44 28.07 8.75
CA ASN A 241 16.81 28.58 8.74
C ASN A 241 16.88 30.02 8.19
N LYS A 242 16.14 30.34 7.13
CA LYS A 242 16.05 31.71 6.62
C LYS A 242 15.45 32.69 7.64
N ILE A 243 14.47 32.24 8.42
CA ILE A 243 13.89 33.04 9.50
C ILE A 243 14.91 33.24 10.62
N ILE A 244 15.66 32.20 10.98
CA ILE A 244 16.74 32.28 11.98
C ILE A 244 17.82 33.27 11.55
N GLU A 245 18.28 33.21 10.30
CA GLU A 245 19.25 34.19 9.74
C GLU A 245 18.70 35.62 9.82
N SER A 246 17.40 35.81 9.55
CA SER A 246 16.75 37.11 9.73
C SER A 246 16.67 37.55 11.20
N LEU A 247 16.50 36.64 12.15
CA LEU A 247 16.47 36.96 13.58
C LEU A 247 17.88 37.27 14.11
N GLU A 248 18.89 36.54 13.65
CA GLU A 248 20.30 36.79 13.98
C GLU A 248 20.74 38.17 13.50
N SER A 249 20.43 38.54 12.25
CA SER A 249 20.77 39.85 11.70
C SER A 249 20.06 41.02 12.39
N LYS A 250 18.90 40.77 13.01
CA LYS A 250 18.16 41.74 13.83
C LYS A 250 18.58 41.74 15.30
N GLY A 251 19.43 40.81 15.73
CA GLY A 251 19.78 40.62 17.15
C GLY A 251 18.63 40.09 18.02
N GLU A 252 17.60 39.51 17.40
CA GLU A 252 16.39 38.98 18.06
C GLU A 252 16.45 37.46 18.29
N LEU A 253 17.51 36.79 17.83
CA LEU A 253 17.66 35.36 18.06
C LEU A 253 17.95 35.08 19.54
N THR A 254 17.07 34.29 20.16
CA THR A 254 17.24 33.85 21.55
C THR A 254 17.98 32.51 21.62
N ALA A 255 18.67 32.28 22.75
CA ALA A 255 19.32 30.99 23.03
C ALA A 255 18.31 29.83 23.04
N GLU A 256 17.06 30.08 23.48
CA GLU A 256 15.99 29.09 23.50
C GLU A 256 15.59 28.65 22.08
N ILE A 257 15.42 29.59 21.15
CA ILE A 257 15.11 29.26 19.75
C ILE A 257 16.24 28.41 19.16
N LYS A 258 17.50 28.78 19.40
CA LYS A 258 18.66 28.04 18.90
C LYS A 258 18.69 26.60 19.40
N LEU A 259 18.48 26.38 20.71
CA LEU A 259 18.43 25.05 21.30
C LEU A 259 17.32 24.18 20.69
N LYS A 260 16.11 24.73 20.51
CA LYS A 260 15.00 23.98 19.90
C LYS A 260 15.24 23.63 18.44
N VAL A 261 15.94 24.50 17.71
CA VAL A 261 16.34 24.22 16.31
C VAL A 261 17.37 23.10 16.24
N ASP A 262 18.32 23.06 17.17
CA ASP A 262 19.29 21.97 17.27
C ASP A 262 18.59 20.64 17.60
N GLU A 263 17.63 20.66 18.55
CA GLU A 263 16.79 19.49 18.87
C GLU A 263 15.94 19.03 17.67
N LEU A 264 15.35 19.97 16.93
CA LEU A 264 14.59 19.68 15.71
C LEU A 264 15.47 18.92 14.70
N ASN A 265 16.70 19.40 14.49
CA ASN A 265 17.65 18.77 13.58
C ASN A 265 18.03 17.35 14.01
N ILE A 266 18.22 17.12 15.32
CA ILE A 266 18.51 15.79 15.88
C ILE A 266 17.37 14.82 15.55
N HIS A 267 16.12 15.22 15.77
CA HIS A 267 14.96 14.37 15.50
C HIS A 267 14.77 14.08 14.00
N LEU A 268 14.99 15.06 13.12
CA LEU A 268 14.92 14.86 11.67
C LEU A 268 16.00 13.87 11.18
N ASN A 269 17.23 14.01 11.69
CA ASN A 269 18.32 13.09 11.33
C ASN A 269 18.05 11.66 11.82
N LYS A 270 17.58 11.49 13.07
CA LYS A 270 17.20 10.17 13.59
C LYS A 270 16.07 9.52 12.78
N ALA A 271 15.06 10.31 12.39
CA ALA A 271 13.98 9.81 11.54
C ALA A 271 14.51 9.29 10.19
N LYS A 272 15.47 10.01 9.59
CA LYS A 272 16.12 9.61 8.34
C LYS A 272 16.94 8.33 8.48
N GLU A 273 17.79 8.25 9.50
CA GLU A 273 18.62 7.07 9.77
C GLU A 273 17.77 5.81 9.98
N LYS A 274 16.74 5.89 10.82
CA LYS A 274 15.84 4.77 11.11
C LYS A 274 15.10 4.28 9.88
N ARG A 275 14.73 5.19 8.99
CA ARG A 275 14.11 4.89 7.71
C ARG A 275 15.07 4.15 6.77
N GLU A 276 16.30 4.66 6.63
CA GLU A 276 17.31 4.03 5.78
C GLU A 276 17.65 2.61 6.27
N GLU A 277 17.75 2.43 7.59
CA GLU A 277 17.94 1.12 8.21
C GLU A 277 16.76 0.18 7.94
N ALA A 278 15.52 0.65 8.08
CA ALA A 278 14.33 -0.13 7.78
C ALA A 278 14.31 -0.60 6.31
N LEU A 279 14.60 0.29 5.36
CA LEU A 279 14.62 -0.03 3.93
C LEU A 279 15.65 -1.10 3.58
N LYS A 280 16.83 -1.08 4.21
CA LYS A 280 17.85 -2.13 4.05
C LYS A 280 17.34 -3.47 4.57
N ILE A 281 16.74 -3.49 5.76
CA ILE A 281 16.15 -4.72 6.33
C ILE A 281 15.12 -5.31 5.36
N PHE A 282 14.23 -4.49 4.80
CA PHE A 282 13.22 -4.97 3.84
C PHE A 282 13.82 -5.52 2.55
N ALA A 283 14.88 -4.90 2.04
CA ALA A 283 15.59 -5.38 0.86
C ALA A 283 16.25 -6.75 1.11
N GLU A 284 16.74 -6.99 2.32
CA GLU A 284 17.47 -8.21 2.67
C GLU A 284 16.57 -9.37 3.11
N VAL A 285 15.26 -9.15 3.33
CA VAL A 285 14.33 -10.23 3.72
C VAL A 285 14.35 -11.35 2.65
N PRO A 286 14.71 -12.59 3.01
CA PRO A 286 14.75 -13.70 2.05
C PRO A 286 13.33 -14.12 1.67
N VAL A 287 13.03 -14.12 0.36
CA VAL A 287 11.72 -14.52 -0.17
C VAL A 287 11.87 -15.69 -1.14
N VAL A 288 12.31 -16.84 -0.60
CA VAL A 288 12.39 -18.11 -1.33
C VAL A 288 11.36 -19.10 -0.79
N HIS A 289 11.11 -20.19 -1.51
CA HIS A 289 10.10 -21.18 -1.11
C HIS A 289 10.39 -21.77 0.28
N ASP A 290 11.65 -22.06 0.54
CA ASP A 290 12.11 -22.72 1.77
C ASP A 290 12.31 -21.77 2.96
N THR A 291 12.09 -20.47 2.79
CA THR A 291 12.17 -19.55 3.93
C THR A 291 11.08 -19.89 4.95
N GLU A 292 11.47 -20.08 6.21
CA GLU A 292 10.50 -20.23 7.30
C GLU A 292 9.68 -18.94 7.45
N ASP A 293 8.36 -19.08 7.57
CA ASP A 293 7.46 -17.93 7.75
C ASP A 293 7.84 -17.09 8.98
N GLN A 294 8.43 -17.73 10.01
CA GLN A 294 8.92 -17.05 11.21
C GLN A 294 10.11 -16.13 10.95
N GLU A 295 11.00 -16.49 10.02
CA GLU A 295 12.18 -15.67 9.69
C GLU A 295 11.77 -14.43 8.89
N VAL A 296 10.91 -14.61 7.89
CA VAL A 296 10.31 -13.47 7.14
C VAL A 296 9.57 -12.55 8.09
N TRP A 297 8.76 -13.09 9.00
CA TRP A 297 7.99 -12.33 9.97
C TRP A 297 8.88 -11.58 10.96
N LYS A 298 9.95 -12.21 11.46
CA LYS A 298 10.91 -11.58 12.37
C LYS A 298 11.59 -10.37 11.71
N ASN A 299 12.08 -10.54 10.49
CA ASN A 299 12.81 -9.48 9.79
C ASN A 299 11.87 -8.34 9.38
N THR A 300 10.66 -8.66 8.89
CA THR A 300 9.65 -7.62 8.59
C THR A 300 9.18 -6.88 9.85
N LYS A 301 9.09 -7.55 11.00
CA LYS A 301 8.76 -6.92 12.29
C LYS A 301 9.83 -5.93 12.74
N GLU A 302 11.12 -6.25 12.56
CA GLU A 302 12.19 -5.33 12.94
C GLU A 302 12.20 -4.09 12.03
N GLY A 303 12.08 -4.26 10.72
CA GLY A 303 11.92 -3.12 9.80
C GLY A 303 10.69 -2.28 10.14
N HIS A 304 9.57 -2.91 10.52
CA HIS A 304 8.36 -2.20 10.93
C HIS A 304 8.54 -1.42 12.23
N LYS A 305 9.28 -1.97 13.20
CA LYS A 305 9.63 -1.28 14.44
C LYS A 305 10.46 -0.03 14.15
N LEU A 306 11.46 -0.11 13.27
CA LEU A 306 12.23 1.05 12.84
C LEU A 306 11.36 2.13 12.16
N HIS A 307 10.35 1.73 11.37
CA HIS A 307 9.36 2.69 10.86
C HIS A 307 8.53 3.37 11.95
N LYS A 308 8.14 2.65 13.00
CA LYS A 308 7.47 3.26 14.15
C LYS A 308 8.39 4.26 14.84
N GLU A 309 9.64 3.90 15.06
CA GLU A 309 10.65 4.79 15.64
C GLU A 309 10.85 6.05 14.79
N ALA A 310 10.98 5.91 13.46
CA ALA A 310 11.08 7.05 12.55
C ALA A 310 9.87 7.99 12.63
N ARG A 311 8.65 7.43 12.73
CA ARG A 311 7.42 8.22 12.90
C ARG A 311 7.38 8.97 14.23
N GLU A 312 7.83 8.35 15.32
CA GLU A 312 7.91 9.02 16.61
C GLU A 312 8.89 10.20 16.57
N GLU A 313 10.04 10.03 15.94
CA GLU A 313 11.02 11.11 15.78
C GLU A 313 10.45 12.26 14.91
N LEU A 314 9.71 11.95 13.83
CA LEU A 314 8.99 12.96 13.04
C LEU A 314 7.92 13.71 13.87
N ARG A 315 7.19 13.01 14.76
CA ARG A 315 6.22 13.66 15.66
C ARG A 315 6.90 14.60 16.63
N LYS A 316 8.04 14.21 17.20
CA LYS A 316 8.84 15.08 18.09
C LYS A 316 9.37 16.31 17.35
N ALA A 317 9.92 16.12 16.14
CA ALA A 317 10.34 17.21 15.27
C ALA A 317 9.18 18.19 14.97
N HIS A 318 7.99 17.67 14.66
CA HIS A 318 6.82 18.50 14.40
C HIS A 318 6.40 19.34 15.62
N LYS A 319 6.41 18.75 16.82
CA LYS A 319 6.11 19.48 18.07
C LYS A 319 7.10 20.63 18.30
N LEU A 320 8.39 20.36 18.14
CA LEU A 320 9.44 21.39 18.27
C LEU A 320 9.25 22.51 17.26
N LEU A 321 8.91 22.20 16.02
CA LEU A 321 8.65 23.20 15.01
C LEU A 321 7.50 24.14 15.41
N ILE A 322 6.40 23.60 15.94
CA ILE A 322 5.27 24.41 16.44
C ILE A 322 5.74 25.35 17.56
N GLU A 323 6.54 24.84 18.49
CA GLU A 323 7.09 25.64 19.60
C GLU A 323 8.03 26.74 19.11
N ILE A 324 8.89 26.45 18.14
CA ILE A 324 9.77 27.45 17.51
C ILE A 324 8.94 28.54 16.85
N VAL A 325 7.90 28.17 16.10
CA VAL A 325 7.00 29.15 15.46
C VAL A 325 6.27 30.01 16.49
N ARG A 326 5.84 29.44 17.63
CA ARG A 326 5.25 30.20 18.75
C ARG A 326 6.23 31.23 19.33
N LEU A 327 7.46 30.81 19.58
CA LEU A 327 8.49 31.70 20.13
C LEU A 327 8.82 32.85 19.16
N ILE A 328 8.84 32.58 17.85
CA ILE A 328 9.13 33.58 16.82
C ILE A 328 7.97 34.57 16.64
N LYS A 329 6.71 34.11 16.67
CA LYS A 329 5.54 34.95 16.38
C LYS A 329 5.06 35.78 17.57
N GLY A 330 5.48 35.46 18.79
CA GLY A 330 4.78 35.93 19.99
C GLY A 330 3.39 35.29 20.09
N THR A 331 2.83 35.24 21.29
CA THR A 331 1.75 34.31 21.68
C THR A 331 0.37 34.49 20.99
N ASP A 332 0.13 35.48 20.14
CA ASP A 332 -1.25 35.91 19.83
C ASP A 332 -1.77 35.75 18.39
N ASN A 333 -1.15 34.96 17.50
CA ASN A 333 -1.78 34.72 16.17
C ASN A 333 -1.45 33.36 15.53
N LEU A 334 -2.11 32.31 16.01
CA LEU A 334 -1.85 30.91 15.60
C LEU A 334 -3.01 30.17 14.94
N THR A 335 -4.10 30.84 14.59
CA THR A 335 -5.24 30.20 13.90
C THR A 335 -4.94 29.76 12.46
N VAL A 336 -3.84 30.17 11.83
CA VAL A 336 -3.65 29.95 10.37
C VAL A 336 -2.74 28.75 10.02
N ILE A 337 -2.07 28.10 10.97
CA ILE A 337 -1.18 26.94 10.66
C ILE A 337 -1.72 25.61 11.19
N ALA A 338 -2.70 25.63 12.10
CA ALA A 338 -3.26 24.42 12.72
C ALA A 338 -4.41 23.76 11.94
N GLU A 339 -5.05 24.47 10.98
CA GLU A 339 -6.29 23.99 10.33
C GLU A 339 -6.09 23.03 9.13
N SER A 340 -4.93 22.37 8.98
CA SER A 340 -4.76 21.35 7.93
C SER A 340 -4.64 19.90 8.41
N ASN A 341 -4.74 19.65 9.73
CA ASN A 341 -4.70 18.28 10.25
C ASN A 341 -5.92 18.02 11.15
N THR A 342 -7.05 17.67 10.53
CA THR A 342 -8.09 16.91 11.22
C THR A 342 -7.47 15.65 11.82
N GLU A 343 -7.68 15.50 13.12
CA GLU A 343 -7.31 14.39 13.97
C GLU A 343 -7.71 13.05 13.33
N VAL A 344 -6.74 12.19 13.01
CA VAL A 344 -6.99 10.76 12.90
C VAL A 344 -6.63 10.15 14.24
N ASN A 345 -7.60 10.20 15.15
CA ASN A 345 -7.60 9.43 16.37
C ASN A 345 -7.88 7.97 15.96
N VAL A 346 -6.85 7.13 15.92
CA VAL A 346 -7.06 5.68 15.78
C VAL A 346 -7.35 5.16 17.18
N GLU A 347 -8.62 5.09 17.54
CA GLU A 347 -9.05 4.22 18.62
C GLU A 347 -8.68 2.79 18.25
N GLU A 348 -7.87 2.16 19.10
CA GLU A 348 -7.72 0.72 19.14
C GLU A 348 -9.09 0.10 19.45
N SER A 349 -9.71 -0.55 18.46
CA SER A 349 -10.79 -1.50 18.69
C SER A 349 -10.34 -2.91 18.32
N ALA A 350 -10.57 -3.81 19.28
CA ALA A 350 -10.11 -5.17 19.45
C ALA A 350 -10.44 -6.17 18.33
#